data_AF-A0A914DPV2-F1
#
_entry.id   AF-A0A914DPV2-F1
#
_cell.length_a   1.000
_cell.length_b   1.000
_cell.length_c   1.000
_cell.angle_alpha   90.00
_cell.angle_beta   90.00
_cell.angle_gamma   90.00
#
_symmetry.space_group_name_H-M   'P 1'
#
loop_
_entity.id
_entity.type
_entity.pdbx_description
1 polymer ?
#
loop_
_entity_poly.entity_id
_entity_poly.type
_entity_poly.pdbx_seq_one_letter_code
_entity_poly.pdbx_strand_id
1 'polypeptide(L)'
;MRLMGDTYVKDEFRRHKNCSQEQSLIFLKEWTDYCMMLSKQLSNKGIVKGELGKPLEARLLEKLEDEQLMQLFELKCEAEKWGQGNFEEEEIKVKEGS
;
A
#
# COMPACT_ATOMS: atom_id res chain seq x y z
N MET A 1 -1.77 11.47 7.81
CA MET A 1 -1.34 10.15 7.27
C MET A 1 -2.27 9.01 7.68
N ARG A 2 -2.64 8.85 8.98
CA ARG A 2 -3.53 7.75 9.43
C ARG A 2 -4.93 7.78 8.79
N LEU A 3 -5.57 8.95 8.68
CA LEU A 3 -6.93 9.07 8.10
C LEU A 3 -6.99 8.67 6.61
N MET A 4 -6.03 9.11 5.79
CA MET A 4 -5.96 8.73 4.36
C MET A 4 -5.73 7.22 4.19
N GLY A 5 -4.81 6.65 4.98
CA GLY A 5 -4.54 5.21 4.94
C GLY A 5 -5.74 4.37 5.40
N ASP A 6 -6.43 4.78 6.46
CA ASP A 6 -7.61 4.08 6.98
C ASP A 6 -8.77 4.09 5.97
N THR A 7 -8.96 5.19 5.24
CA THR A 7 -9.97 5.29 4.18
C THR A 7 -9.59 4.42 2.98
N TYR A 8 -8.33 4.47 2.54
CA TYR A 8 -7.84 3.64 1.43
C TYR A 8 -8.04 2.15 1.71
N VAL A 9 -7.62 1.67 2.89
CA VAL A 9 -7.78 0.26 3.28
C VAL A 9 -9.26 -0.13 3.26
N LYS A 10 -10.16 0.71 3.79
CA LYS A 10 -11.60 0.41 3.77
C LYS A 10 -12.16 0.30 2.36
N ASP A 11 -11.78 1.21 1.48
CA ASP A 11 -12.23 1.20 0.09
C ASP A 11 -11.69 0.00 -0.67
N GLU A 12 -10.44 -0.39 -0.42
CA GLU A 12 -9.82 -1.54 -1.07
C GLU A 12 -10.52 -2.84 -0.72
N PHE A 13 -10.82 -3.07 0.56
CA PHE A 13 -11.61 -4.22 0.99
C PHE A 13 -13.05 -4.17 0.45
N ARG A 14 -13.61 -2.98 0.25
CA ARG A 14 -14.95 -2.83 -0.34
C ARG A 14 -14.97 -3.22 -1.82
N ARG A 15 -13.93 -2.86 -2.58
CA ARG A 15 -13.76 -3.20 -4.00
C ARG A 15 -13.53 -4.70 -4.20
N HIS A 16 -12.86 -5.35 -3.26
CA HIS A 16 -12.51 -6.77 -3.32
C HIS A 16 -13.53 -7.72 -2.66
N LYS A 17 -14.76 -7.26 -2.37
CA LYS A 17 -15.81 -8.09 -1.75
C LYS A 17 -16.17 -9.37 -2.50
N ASN A 18 -15.95 -9.38 -3.81
CA ASN A 18 -16.29 -10.50 -4.70
C ASN A 18 -15.07 -11.35 -5.08
N CYS A 19 -13.92 -11.19 -4.41
CA CYS A 19 -12.74 -12.00 -4.73
C CYS A 19 -12.95 -13.47 -4.29
N SER A 20 -12.21 -14.38 -4.91
CA SER A 20 -12.37 -15.80 -4.59
C SER A 20 -11.87 -16.11 -3.17
N GLN A 21 -12.41 -17.17 -2.56
CA GLN A 21 -11.97 -17.61 -1.24
C GLN A 21 -10.47 -17.96 -1.23
N GLU A 22 -9.96 -18.55 -2.31
CA GLU A 22 -8.54 -18.87 -2.45
C GLU A 22 -7.67 -17.61 -2.48
N GLN A 23 -8.04 -16.61 -3.28
CA GLN A 23 -7.34 -15.32 -3.34
C GLN A 23 -7.38 -14.61 -1.99
N SER A 24 -8.53 -14.62 -1.31
CA SER A 24 -8.67 -14.07 0.05
C SER A 24 -7.71 -14.70 1.04
N LEU A 25 -7.58 -16.04 1.03
CA LEU A 25 -6.72 -16.76 1.96
C LEU A 25 -5.24 -16.46 1.71
N ILE A 26 -4.81 -16.42 0.43
CA ILE A 26 -3.44 -16.06 0.06
C ILE A 26 -3.13 -14.64 0.53
N PHE A 27 -4.03 -13.69 0.27
CA PHE A 27 -3.88 -12.31 0.70
C PHE A 27 -3.74 -12.20 2.22
N LEU A 28 -4.64 -12.83 2.99
CA LEU A 28 -4.61 -12.77 4.46
C LEU A 28 -3.34 -13.37 5.04
N LYS A 29 -2.83 -14.46 4.45
CA LYS A 29 -1.55 -15.06 4.85
C LYS A 29 -0.41 -14.07 4.65
N GLU A 30 -0.24 -13.55 3.43
CA GLU A 30 0.86 -12.61 3.13
C GLU A 30 0.76 -11.31 3.94
N TRP A 31 -0.47 -10.81 4.15
CA TRP A 31 -0.73 -9.66 5.02
C TRP A 31 -0.32 -9.93 6.47
N THR A 32 -0.67 -11.09 7.01
CA THR A 32 -0.30 -11.50 8.37
C THR A 32 1.21 -11.64 8.51
N ASP A 33 1.87 -12.27 7.54
CA ASP A 33 3.34 -12.41 7.49
C ASP A 33 4.02 -11.04 7.49
N TYR A 34 3.50 -10.08 6.72
CA TYR A 34 3.99 -8.70 6.70
C TYR A 34 3.77 -7.98 8.04
N CYS A 35 2.59 -8.11 8.66
CA CYS A 35 2.32 -7.56 10.00
C CYS A 35 3.28 -8.11 11.06
N MET A 36 3.57 -9.42 11.02
CA MET A 36 4.53 -10.05 11.94
C MET A 36 5.96 -9.52 11.72
N MET A 37 6.36 -9.30 10.47
CA MET A 37 7.65 -8.70 10.14
C MET A 37 7.75 -7.27 10.67
N LEU A 38 6.74 -6.44 10.39
CA LEU A 38 6.69 -5.06 10.89
C LEU A 38 6.72 -4.99 12.41
N SER A 39 5.99 -5.86 13.10
CA SER A 39 6.00 -5.92 14.58
C SER A 39 7.41 -6.16 15.13
N LYS A 40 8.20 -7.02 14.47
CA LYS A 40 9.61 -7.25 14.84
C LYS A 40 10.48 -6.02 14.55
N GLN A 41 10.30 -5.37 13.40
CA GLN A 41 11.04 -4.17 13.01
C GLN A 41 10.70 -2.94 13.85
N LEU A 42 9.45 -2.82 14.30
CA LEU A 42 8.99 -1.72 15.16
C LEU A 42 9.26 -1.97 16.65
N SER A 43 9.80 -3.12 17.03
CA SER A 43 10.29 -3.32 18.40
C SER A 43 11.45 -2.35 18.71
N ASN A 44 11.69 -2.05 19.99
CA ASN A 44 12.72 -1.07 20.41
C ASN A 44 14.12 -1.31 19.80
N LYS A 45 14.45 -2.54 19.40
CA LYS A 45 15.72 -2.88 18.72
C LYS A 45 15.73 -2.57 17.23
N GLY A 46 14.57 -2.59 16.56
CA GLY A 46 14.45 -2.35 15.12
C GLY A 46 14.21 -0.88 14.76
N ILE A 47 13.57 -0.08 15.63
CA ILE A 47 13.41 1.37 15.44
C ILE A 47 14.77 2.06 15.24
N VAL A 48 15.80 1.61 15.96
CA VAL A 48 17.17 2.15 15.88
C VAL A 48 17.83 1.92 14.51
N LYS A 49 17.41 0.87 13.78
CA LYS A 49 17.91 0.60 12.42
C LYS A 49 17.24 1.44 11.34
N GLY A 50 16.05 1.99 11.60
CA GLY A 50 15.29 2.76 10.60
C GLY A 50 14.81 1.96 9.39
N GLU A 51 15.02 0.63 9.37
CA GLU A 51 14.63 -0.26 8.28
C GLU A 51 13.18 -0.72 8.49
N LEU A 52 12.27 -0.21 7.68
CA LEU A 52 10.87 -0.62 7.62
C LEU A 52 10.60 -1.38 6.33
N GLY A 53 9.88 -2.51 6.45
CA GLY A 53 9.54 -3.33 5.30
C GLY A 53 10.70 -4.23 4.84
N LYS A 54 10.54 -4.81 3.65
CA LYS A 54 11.56 -5.60 2.95
C LYS A 54 11.65 -5.12 1.51
N PRO A 55 12.85 -5.13 0.88
CA PRO A 55 12.95 -4.90 -0.55
C PRO A 55 12.07 -5.87 -1.33
N LEU A 56 11.41 -5.37 -2.37
CA LEU A 56 10.63 -6.21 -3.28
C LEU A 56 11.60 -6.97 -4.20
N GLU A 57 11.50 -8.29 -4.23
CA GLU A 57 12.35 -9.13 -5.08
C GLU A 57 12.04 -8.90 -6.57
N ALA A 58 13.06 -8.80 -7.42
CA ALA A 58 12.87 -8.57 -8.85
C ALA A 58 11.99 -9.63 -9.53
N ARG A 59 12.14 -10.90 -9.15
CA ARG A 59 11.31 -12.01 -9.63
C ARG A 59 9.81 -11.90 -9.31
N LEU A 60 9.43 -11.07 -8.34
CA LEU A 60 8.03 -10.80 -8.00
C LEU A 60 7.45 -9.74 -8.93
N LEU A 61 8.27 -8.76 -9.35
CA LEU A 61 7.87 -7.76 -10.35
C LEU A 61 7.52 -8.42 -11.69
N GLU A 62 8.27 -9.43 -12.10
CA GLU A 62 8.02 -10.20 -13.33
C GLU A 62 6.69 -10.98 -13.31
N LYS A 63 6.07 -11.16 -12.14
CA LYS A 63 4.79 -11.86 -11.99
C LYS A 63 3.58 -10.93 -11.95
N LEU A 64 3.82 -9.62 -11.90
CA LEU A 64 2.75 -8.63 -11.89
C LEU A 64 2.24 -8.42 -13.32
N GLU A 65 0.93 -8.27 -13.46
CA GLU A 65 0.33 -7.85 -14.72
C GLU A 65 0.67 -6.38 -15.02
N ASP A 66 0.57 -5.98 -16.29
CA ASP A 66 0.92 -4.62 -16.73
C ASP A 66 0.18 -3.53 -15.95
N GLU A 67 -1.10 -3.75 -15.63
CA GLU A 67 -1.90 -2.83 -14.82
C GLU A 67 -1.36 -2.73 -13.38
N GLN A 68 -0.97 -3.84 -12.78
CA GLN A 68 -0.42 -3.89 -11.43
C GLN A 68 0.97 -3.22 -11.36
N LEU A 69 1.77 -3.36 -12.42
CA LEU A 69 3.06 -2.67 -12.55
C LEU A 69 2.87 -1.15 -12.67
N MET A 70 1.88 -0.71 -13.46
CA MET A 70 1.56 0.72 -13.58
C MET A 70 1.13 1.30 -12.23
N GLN A 71 0.21 0.63 -11.53
CA GLN A 71 -0.24 1.04 -10.19
C GLN A 71 0.91 1.14 -9.19
N LEU A 72 1.84 0.18 -9.21
CA LEU A 72 3.03 0.20 -8.35
C LEU A 72 3.96 1.36 -8.70
N PHE A 73 4.12 1.66 -9.99
CA PHE A 73 4.94 2.78 -10.46
C PHE A 73 4.33 4.14 -10.07
N GLU A 74 3.03 4.31 -10.24
CA GLU A 74 2.29 5.50 -9.81
C GLU A 74 2.44 5.71 -8.30
N LEU A 75 2.25 4.64 -7.51
CA LEU A 75 2.44 4.69 -6.07
C LEU A 75 3.85 5.12 -5.68
N LYS A 76 4.88 4.61 -6.37
CA LYS A 76 6.28 5.04 -6.15
C LYS A 76 6.43 6.53 -6.42
N CYS A 77 5.95 7.02 -7.56
CA CYS A 77 6.04 8.43 -7.94
C CYS A 77 5.35 9.33 -6.91
N GLU A 78 4.14 8.96 -6.48
CA GLU A 78 3.41 9.69 -5.44
C GLU A 78 4.16 9.69 -4.10
N ALA A 79 4.68 8.54 -3.66
CA ALA A 79 5.45 8.46 -2.42
C ALA A 79 6.73 9.32 -2.47
N GLU A 80 7.41 9.39 -3.63
CA GLU A 80 8.59 10.24 -3.83
C GLU A 80 8.23 11.74 -3.76
N LYS A 81 7.11 12.16 -4.37
CA LYS A 81 6.61 13.55 -4.24
C LYS A 81 6.38 13.93 -2.78
N TRP A 82 5.78 13.02 -2.00
CA TRP A 82 5.52 13.23 -0.57
C TRP A 82 6.80 13.33 0.26
N GLY A 83 7.83 12.54 -0.08
CA GLY A 83 9.14 12.60 0.57
C GLY A 83 9.92 13.89 0.26
N GLN A 84 9.62 14.55 -0.86
CA GLN A 84 10.27 15.78 -1.31
C GLN A 84 9.54 17.06 -0.88
N GLY A 85 8.36 16.95 -0.24
CA GLY A 85 7.59 18.09 0.25
C GLY A 85 6.78 18.85 -0.81
N ASN A 86 6.66 18.30 -2.03
CA ASN A 86 5.84 18.87 -3.09
C ASN A 86 4.39 18.38 -2.94
N PHE A 87 3.61 19.06 -2.10
CA PHE A 87 2.15 18.93 -2.09
C PHE A 87 1.56 19.93 -3.08
N GLU A 88 1.10 19.46 -4.24
CA GLU A 88 0.06 20.17 -4.99
C GLU A 88 -1.28 19.63 -4.48
N GLU A 89 -2.02 20.44 -3.72
CA GLU A 89 -3.39 20.11 -3.33
C GLU A 89 -4.27 20.13 -4.58
N GLU A 90 -4.47 18.97 -5.22
CA GLU A 90 -5.56 18.84 -6.18
C GLU A 90 -6.89 18.90 -5.42
N GLU A 91 -7.52 20.08 -5.53
CA GLU A 91 -8.87 20.37 -5.07
C GLU A 91 -9.84 19.33 -5.66
N ILE A 92 -10.29 18.37 -4.84
CA ILE A 92 -11.40 17.49 -5.20
C ILE A 92 -12.65 18.38 -5.28
N LYS A 93 -12.89 18.97 -6.46
CA LYS A 93 -14.18 19.57 -6.81
C LYS A 93 -15.21 18.45 -6.85
N VAL A 94 -15.81 18.18 -5.70
CA VAL A 94 -17.09 17.49 -5.61
C VAL A 94 -18.08 18.34 -6.40
N LYS A 95 -18.41 17.89 -7.60
CA LYS A 95 -19.56 18.38 -8.37
C LYS A 95 -20.81 18.03 -7.57
N GLU A 96 -21.22 18.90 -6.66
CA GLU A 96 -22.63 18.99 -6.29
C GLU A 96 -23.37 19.58 -7.50
N GLY A 97 -23.95 18.69 -8.29
CA GLY A 97 -25.03 19.01 -9.21
C GLY A 97 -26.28 18.31 -8.70
N SER A 98 -27.20 19.07 -8.09
CA SER A 98 -28.42 19.50 -8.77
C SER A 98 -29.26 20.41 -7.90
#